data_AF-A0A2M9QB98-F1
#
_entry.id   AF-A0A2M9QB98-F1
#
_cell.length_a   1.000
_cell.length_b   1.000
_cell.length_c   1.000
_cell.angle_alpha   90.00
_cell.angle_beta   90.00
_cell.angle_gamma   90.00
#
_symmetry.space_group_name_H-M   'P 1'
#
loop_
_entity.id
_entity.type
_entity.pdbx_description
1 polymer ?
#
loop_
_entity_poly.entity_id
_entity_poly.type
_entity_poly.pdbx_seq_one_letter_code
_entity_poly.pdbx_strand_id
1 'polypeptide(L)'
;MLTFEQKQAIIDSFPELTKKEISLKRLNYHFMDSLYEKTIVVEKLHPNGNGFVFVGDLLRYEEEAKDKGLVNIRDYDEQQL
;
A
#
# COMPACT_ATOMS: atom_id res chain seq x y z
N MET A 1 -11.94 -4.64 8.82
CA MET A 1 -11.68 -4.41 7.39
C MET A 1 -12.28 -3.08 6.96
N LEU A 2 -11.42 -2.14 6.57
CA LEU A 2 -11.81 -0.85 6.00
C LEU A 2 -12.31 -0.98 4.55
N THR A 3 -13.17 -0.04 4.11
CA THR A 3 -13.57 0.07 2.70
C THR A 3 -12.43 0.60 1.84
N PHE A 4 -12.60 0.54 0.50
CA PHE A 4 -11.64 1.12 -0.43
C PHE A 4 -11.41 2.62 -0.16
N GLU A 5 -12.49 3.38 0.03
CA GLU A 5 -12.46 4.84 0.24
C GLU A 5 -11.77 5.19 1.55
N GLN A 6 -12.00 4.41 2.62
CA GLN A 6 -11.32 4.62 3.90
C GLN A 6 -9.82 4.38 3.79
N LYS A 7 -9.41 3.28 3.15
CA LYS A 7 -7.97 3.00 2.91
C LYS A 7 -7.35 4.08 2.02
N GLN A 8 -8.07 4.48 0.98
CA GLN A 8 -7.64 5.54 0.09
C GLN A 8 -7.42 6.86 0.85
N ALA A 9 -8.34 7.24 1.76
CA ALA A 9 -8.21 8.44 2.56
C ALA A 9 -7.01 8.40 3.51
N ILE A 10 -6.73 7.24 4.14
CA ILE A 10 -5.54 7.04 4.97
C ILE A 10 -4.27 7.21 4.11
N ILE A 11 -4.20 6.56 2.94
CA ILE A 11 -3.02 6.63 2.08
C ILE A 11 -2.85 8.04 1.47
N ASP A 12 -3.95 8.71 1.09
CA ASP A 12 -3.94 10.09 0.59
C ASP A 12 -3.52 11.10 1.70
N SER A 13 -3.46 10.69 2.97
CA SER A 13 -2.96 11.54 4.07
C SER A 13 -1.43 11.70 4.08
N PHE A 14 -0.71 10.88 3.31
CA PHE A 14 0.75 10.95 3.15
C PHE A 14 1.11 11.82 1.93
N PRO A 15 1.43 13.12 2.10
CA PRO A 15 1.63 14.05 0.99
C PRO A 15 2.82 13.70 0.07
N GLU A 16 3.75 12.89 0.55
CA GLU A 16 4.90 12.38 -0.20
C GLU A 16 4.54 11.30 -1.22
N LEU A 17 3.33 10.73 -1.13
CA LEU A 17 2.89 9.66 -2.03
C LEU A 17 2.15 10.22 -3.25
N THR A 18 2.61 9.81 -4.43
CA THR A 18 1.96 10.10 -5.71
C THR A 18 1.01 8.97 -6.08
N LYS A 19 -0.30 9.28 -6.11
CA LYS A 19 -1.35 8.36 -6.57
C LYS A 19 -1.28 8.16 -8.08
N LYS A 20 -1.33 6.90 -8.52
CA LYS A 20 -1.36 6.50 -9.93
C LYS A 20 -2.46 5.48 -10.19
N GLU A 21 -3.38 5.82 -11.09
CA GLU A 21 -4.39 4.88 -11.58
C GLU A 21 -3.78 3.83 -12.51
N ILE A 22 -4.24 2.59 -12.37
CA ILE A 22 -3.82 1.47 -13.21
C ILE A 22 -5.04 0.68 -13.70
N SER A 23 -4.81 -0.40 -14.46
CA SER A 23 -5.87 -1.27 -14.97
C SER A 23 -6.79 -1.80 -13.87
N LEU A 24 -8.04 -2.08 -14.25
CA LEU A 24 -9.10 -2.61 -13.37
C LEU A 24 -9.49 -1.65 -12.23
N LYS A 25 -9.41 -0.34 -12.48
CA LYS A 25 -9.77 0.71 -11.50
C LYS A 25 -9.00 0.61 -10.19
N ARG A 26 -7.77 0.09 -10.24
CA ARG A 26 -6.89 0.00 -9.08
C ARG A 26 -6.01 1.22 -8.98
N LEU A 27 -5.44 1.42 -7.80
CA LEU A 27 -4.47 2.46 -7.52
C LEU A 27 -3.13 1.85 -7.09
N ASN A 28 -2.05 2.49 -7.53
CA ASN A 28 -0.74 2.39 -6.91
C ASN A 28 -0.38 3.74 -6.27
N TYR A 29 0.45 3.70 -5.24
CA TYR A 29 1.03 4.90 -4.63
C TYR A 29 2.55 4.81 -4.67
N HIS A 30 3.16 5.88 -5.16
CA HIS A 30 4.60 5.96 -5.38
C HIS A 30 5.23 6.99 -4.46
N PHE A 31 6.28 6.61 -3.75
CA PHE A 31 7.23 7.54 -3.16
C PHE A 31 8.31 7.87 -4.19
N MET A 32 8.24 9.07 -4.78
CA MET A 32 9.09 9.45 -5.92
C MET A 32 10.53 9.77 -5.53
N ASP A 33 10.76 10.15 -4.26
CA ASP A 33 12.08 10.47 -3.73
C ASP A 33 12.83 9.23 -3.20
N SER A 34 12.41 8.03 -3.63
CA SER A 34 13.06 6.77 -3.27
C SER A 34 14.53 6.79 -3.72
N LEU A 35 15.42 6.34 -2.83
CA LEU A 35 16.84 6.11 -3.15
C LEU A 35 17.04 4.84 -3.99
N TYR A 36 15.98 4.05 -4.19
CA TYR A 36 15.97 2.81 -4.96
C TYR A 36 15.11 2.97 -6.21
N GLU A 37 15.35 2.13 -7.23
CA GLU A 37 14.55 2.11 -8.46
C GLU A 37 13.05 1.85 -8.18
N LYS A 38 12.76 1.03 -7.15
CA LYS A 38 11.39 0.81 -6.70
C LYS A 38 10.87 2.05 -5.98
N THR A 39 9.82 2.65 -6.54
CA THR A 39 9.10 3.78 -5.96
C THR A 39 7.73 3.38 -5.40
N ILE A 40 7.18 2.23 -5.76
CA ILE A 40 5.82 1.85 -5.32
C ILE A 40 5.82 1.40 -3.86
N VAL A 41 5.02 2.08 -3.04
CA VAL A 41 4.80 1.77 -1.61
C VAL A 41 3.48 1.03 -1.42
N VAL A 42 2.41 1.44 -2.10
CA VAL A 42 1.13 0.70 -2.11
C VAL A 42 0.87 0.15 -3.50
N GLU A 43 0.69 -1.16 -3.61
CA GLU A 43 0.47 -1.87 -4.86
C GLU A 43 -0.97 -2.39 -4.98
N LYS A 44 -1.59 -2.11 -6.13
CA LYS A 44 -2.84 -2.75 -6.60
C LYS A 44 -4.01 -2.59 -5.63
N LEU A 45 -4.15 -1.43 -4.98
CA LEU A 45 -5.32 -1.13 -4.15
C LEU A 45 -6.58 -1.22 -5.02
N HIS A 46 -7.37 -2.25 -4.77
CA HIS A 46 -8.52 -2.63 -5.57
C HIS A 46 -9.80 -2.04 -4.99
N PRO A 47 -10.81 -1.70 -5.81
CA PRO A 47 -12.11 -1.22 -5.35
C PRO A 47 -12.86 -2.14 -4.36
N ASN A 48 -12.34 -3.34 -4.09
CA ASN A 48 -12.89 -4.24 -3.07
C ASN A 48 -12.20 -4.08 -1.70
N GLY A 49 -11.32 -3.08 -1.56
CA GLY A 49 -10.54 -2.80 -0.36
C GLY A 49 -9.24 -3.60 -0.22
N ASN A 50 -8.95 -4.58 -1.08
CA ASN A 50 -7.69 -5.32 -1.00
C ASN A 50 -6.52 -4.56 -1.64
N GLY A 51 -5.32 -4.74 -1.14
CA GLY A 51 -4.09 -4.16 -1.68
C GLY A 51 -2.86 -4.74 -1.00
N PHE A 52 -1.69 -4.26 -1.39
CA PHE A 52 -0.42 -4.63 -0.75
C PHE A 52 0.38 -3.39 -0.37
N VAL A 53 1.03 -3.44 0.78
CA VAL A 53 1.97 -2.40 1.23
C VAL A 53 3.37 -2.98 1.25
N PHE A 54 4.32 -2.27 0.66
CA PHE A 54 5.73 -2.60 0.71
C PHE A 54 6.32 -2.19 2.06
N VAL A 55 6.77 -3.18 2.83
CA VAL A 55 7.38 -3.02 4.15
C VAL A 55 8.89 -3.26 4.13
N GLY A 56 9.46 -3.67 2.99
CA GLY A 56 10.89 -3.95 2.87
C GLY A 56 11.37 -4.95 3.93
N ASP A 57 12.40 -4.55 4.68
CA ASP A 57 13.05 -5.36 5.71
C ASP A 57 12.61 -4.97 7.15
N LEU A 58 11.44 -4.35 7.29
CA LEU A 58 10.90 -4.01 8.60
C LEU A 58 10.58 -5.28 9.39
N LEU A 59 11.44 -5.63 10.35
CA LEU A 59 11.33 -6.82 11.22
C LEU A 59 9.94 -7.02 11.83
N ARG A 60 9.24 -5.93 12.15
CA ARG A 60 7.87 -5.98 12.70
C ARG A 60 6.89 -6.76 11.81
N TYR A 61 7.11 -6.74 10.50
CA TYR A 61 6.22 -7.32 9.50
C TYR A 61 6.81 -8.57 8.84
N GLU A 62 7.96 -9.07 9.29
CA GLU A 62 8.67 -10.19 8.64
C GLU A 62 7.78 -11.45 8.49
N GLU A 63 6.95 -11.75 9.49
CA GLU A 63 6.02 -12.90 9.47
C GLU A 63 4.84 -12.70 8.50
N GLU A 64 4.41 -11.46 8.27
CA GLU A 64 3.26 -11.13 7.40
C GLU A 64 3.69 -10.80 5.97
N ALA A 65 4.91 -10.30 5.82
CA ALA A 65 5.52 -9.93 4.56
C ALA A 65 5.77 -11.19 3.75
N LYS A 66 5.03 -11.33 2.65
CA LYS A 66 5.28 -12.37 1.66
C LYS A 66 6.51 -11.97 0.82
N ASP A 67 6.85 -12.84 -0.12
CA ASP A 67 7.93 -12.61 -1.08
C ASP A 67 7.94 -11.16 -1.60
N LYS A 68 9.13 -10.54 -1.56
CA LYS A 68 9.42 -9.14 -1.92
C LYS A 68 8.94 -8.08 -0.92
N GLY A 69 8.79 -8.43 0.36
CA GLY A 69 8.53 -7.48 1.43
C GLY A 69 7.14 -6.83 1.30
N LEU A 70 6.13 -7.61 0.91
CA LEU A 70 4.77 -7.12 0.67
C LEU A 70 3.79 -7.73 1.67
N VAL A 71 3.09 -6.86 2.39
CA VAL A 71 2.02 -7.21 3.32
C VAL A 71 0.67 -7.04 2.63
N ASN A 72 -0.21 -8.04 2.74
CA ASN A 72 -1.57 -7.94 2.26
C ASN A 72 -2.43 -7.20 3.28
N ILE A 73 -2.97 -6.05 2.90
CA ILE A 73 -3.74 -5.19 3.81
C ILE A 73 -5.24 -5.46 3.78
N ARG A 74 -5.72 -6.58 3.23
CA ARG A 74 -7.16 -6.89 3.08
C ARG A 74 -7.93 -6.65 4.39
N ASP A 75 -7.47 -7.25 5.47
CA ASP A 75 -8.22 -7.29 6.73
C ASP A 75 -7.80 -6.21 7.74
N TYR A 76 -6.82 -5.36 7.39
CA TYR A 76 -6.30 -4.30 8.25
C TYR A 76 -7.40 -3.29 8.65
N ASP A 77 -7.34 -2.87 9.91
CA ASP A 77 -8.04 -1.69 10.42
C ASP A 77 -7.19 -0.40 10.26
N GLU A 78 -7.71 0.72 10.75
CA GLU A 78 -7.06 2.04 10.64
C GLU A 78 -5.81 2.20 11.49
N GLN A 79 -5.67 1.45 12.59
CA GLN A 79 -4.46 1.53 13.42
C GLN A 79 -3.33 0.64 12.87
N GLN A 80 -3.72 -0.44 12.19
CA GLN A 80 -2.78 -1.35 11.54
C GLN A 80 -2.26 -0.80 10.20
N LEU A 81 -3.08 -0.02 9.48
CA LEU A 81 -2.78 0.55 8.16
C LEU A 81 -2.17 1.96 8.25
#